data_AF-A0A9W7F0M4-F1
#
_entry.id   AF-A0A9W7F0M4-F1
#
_cell.length_a   1.000
_cell.length_b   1.000
_cell.length_c   1.000
_cell.angle_alpha   90.00
_cell.angle_beta   90.00
_cell.angle_gamma   90.00
#
_symmetry.space_group_name_H-M   'P 1'
#
loop_
_entity.id
_entity.type
_entity.pdbx_description
1 polymer ?
#
loop_
_entity_poly.entity_id
_entity_poly.type
_entity_poly.pdbx_seq_one_letter_code
_entity_poly.pdbx_strand_id
1 'polypeptide(L)'
;MLLFVGFPSVKDPNYAIAHPGKSACEMITTAHPEWFSQFETAAKAQSGKRDNEEYTKLKKDLERKMLNGLYRNYPKTRGTVEYVNIATPLTNKYYLGRADSYGLEHTMAHYGGGLNNMRPKTDIPGLFCTGQDIG
;
A
#
# COMPACT_ATOMS: atom_id res chain seq x y z
N MET A 1 -9.70 -13.68 -3.91
CA MET A 1 -8.92 -12.47 -3.55
C MET A 1 -8.85 -11.60 -4.78
N LEU A 2 -9.33 -10.37 -4.68
CA LEU A 2 -9.12 -9.33 -5.70
C LEU A 2 -7.65 -8.97 -5.71
N LEU A 3 -7.04 -8.83 -6.90
CA LEU A 3 -5.62 -8.55 -7.03
C LEU A 3 -5.40 -7.64 -8.23
N PHE A 4 -4.84 -6.46 -7.98
CA PHE A 4 -4.20 -5.67 -9.02
C PHE A 4 -2.78 -6.20 -9.23
N VAL A 5 -2.35 -6.29 -10.48
CA VAL A 5 -0.98 -6.68 -10.86
C VAL A 5 -0.52 -5.73 -11.96
N GLY A 6 0.62 -5.07 -11.73
CA GLY A 6 1.24 -4.15 -12.68
C GLY A 6 2.75 -4.38 -12.79
N PHE A 7 3.32 -4.04 -13.94
CA PHE A 7 4.77 -4.14 -14.18
C PHE A 7 5.32 -2.74 -14.49
N PRO A 8 5.60 -1.91 -13.47
CA PRO A 8 6.05 -0.53 -13.68
C PRO A 8 7.38 -0.46 -14.45
N SER A 9 8.22 -1.49 -14.34
CA SER A 9 9.47 -1.61 -15.12
C SER A 9 9.29 -1.45 -16.63
N VAL A 10 8.14 -1.84 -17.19
CA VAL A 10 7.86 -1.71 -18.63
C VAL A 10 7.57 -0.25 -19.04
N LYS A 11 7.23 0.61 -18.07
CA LYS A 11 6.96 2.03 -18.32
C LYS A 11 8.24 2.87 -18.39
N ASP A 12 9.37 2.34 -17.92
CA ASP A 12 10.68 2.99 -18.02
C ASP A 12 11.48 2.40 -19.20
N PRO A 13 11.71 3.16 -20.29
CA PRO A 13 12.41 2.66 -21.47
C PRO A 13 13.86 2.25 -21.19
N ASN A 14 14.47 2.73 -20.10
CA ASN A 14 15.85 2.41 -19.73
C ASN A 14 15.95 1.24 -18.74
N TYR A 15 14.84 0.75 -18.20
CA TYR A 15 14.86 -0.29 -17.17
C TYR A 15 15.54 -1.57 -17.65
N ALA A 16 15.25 -2.01 -18.89
CA ALA A 16 15.85 -3.21 -19.46
C ALA A 16 17.37 -3.09 -19.69
N ILE A 17 17.88 -1.86 -19.84
CA ILE A 17 19.33 -1.59 -19.97
C ILE A 17 19.99 -1.69 -18.60
N ALA A 18 19.40 -1.06 -17.57
CA ALA A 18 19.94 -1.06 -16.21
C ALA A 18 19.76 -2.43 -15.50
N HIS A 19 18.71 -3.17 -15.83
CA HIS A 19 18.34 -4.44 -15.22
C HIS A 19 17.99 -5.51 -16.26
N PRO A 20 18.98 -5.99 -17.05
CA PRO A 20 18.74 -6.95 -18.12
C PRO A 20 18.06 -8.22 -17.64
N GLY A 21 16.99 -8.63 -18.34
CA GLY A 21 16.24 -9.85 -18.04
C GLY A 21 15.39 -9.79 -16.76
N LYS A 22 15.31 -8.64 -16.08
CA LYS A 22 14.53 -8.46 -14.86
C LYS A 22 13.29 -7.61 -15.11
N SER A 23 12.28 -7.77 -14.27
CA SER A 23 11.10 -6.92 -14.24
C SER A 23 10.66 -6.69 -12.81
N ALA A 24 10.24 -5.47 -12.52
CA ALA A 24 9.54 -5.14 -11.28
C ALA A 24 8.05 -5.42 -11.45
N CYS A 25 7.49 -6.19 -10.53
CA CYS A 25 6.06 -6.48 -10.42
C CYS A 25 5.52 -5.83 -9.15
N GLU A 26 4.46 -5.03 -9.30
CA GLU A 26 3.69 -4.44 -8.22
C GLU A 26 2.35 -5.15 -8.12
N MET A 27 1.97 -5.51 -6.90
CA MET A 27 0.69 -6.15 -6.63
C MET A 27 -0.02 -5.48 -5.45
N ILE A 28 -1.31 -5.23 -5.61
CA ILE A 28 -2.13 -4.56 -4.59
C ILE A 28 -3.41 -5.36 -4.37
N THR A 29 -3.79 -5.53 -3.10
CA THR A 29 -5.06 -6.13 -2.68
C THR A 29 -5.66 -5.29 -1.56
N THR A 30 -6.96 -5.48 -1.30
CA THR A 30 -7.64 -4.88 -0.16
C THR A 30 -7.15 -5.49 1.16
N ALA A 31 -6.99 -4.66 2.18
CA ALA A 31 -6.63 -5.08 3.53
C ALA A 31 -7.29 -4.16 4.55
N HIS A 32 -7.91 -4.74 5.57
CA HIS A 32 -8.53 -3.99 6.66
C HIS A 32 -7.49 -3.71 7.76
N PRO A 33 -7.31 -2.45 8.20
CA PRO A 33 -6.32 -2.11 9.24
C PRO A 33 -6.48 -2.90 10.53
N GLU A 34 -7.71 -3.27 10.88
CA GLU A 34 -8.07 -4.00 12.10
C GLU A 34 -7.36 -5.36 12.18
N TRP A 35 -7.10 -6.01 11.05
CA TRP A 35 -6.36 -7.28 10.96
C TRP A 35 -4.94 -7.18 11.51
N PHE A 36 -4.39 -5.97 11.61
CA PHE A 36 -3.02 -5.72 12.03
C PHE A 36 -2.92 -5.00 13.37
N SER A 37 -4.05 -4.58 13.96
CA SER A 37 -4.13 -3.78 15.20
C SER A 37 -3.31 -4.35 16.36
N GLN A 38 -3.35 -5.66 16.55
CA GLN A 38 -2.61 -6.39 17.59
C GLN A 38 -1.08 -6.31 17.47
N PHE A 39 -0.57 -5.94 16.28
CA PHE A 39 0.87 -5.77 16.03
C PHE A 39 1.30 -4.30 16.09
N GLU A 40 0.39 -3.39 16.40
CA GLU A 40 0.71 -1.99 16.61
C GLU A 40 1.28 -1.79 18.01
N THR A 41 2.42 -1.12 18.12
CA THR A 41 3.06 -0.84 19.42
C THR A 41 3.17 0.66 19.65
N ALA A 42 2.74 1.13 20.82
CA ALA A 42 2.89 2.54 21.21
C ALA A 42 4.35 2.92 21.52
N ALA A 43 5.21 1.92 21.82
CA ALA A 43 6.56 2.15 22.29
C ALA A 43 7.55 2.57 21.18
N LYS A 44 7.35 2.12 19.94
CA LYS A 44 8.19 2.51 18.81
C LYS A 44 7.46 2.38 17.49
N ALA A 45 7.49 3.44 16.69
CA ALA A 45 7.12 3.34 15.28
C ALA A 45 8.11 2.39 14.59
N GLN A 46 7.63 1.23 14.14
CA GLN A 46 8.42 0.24 13.44
C GLN A 46 8.13 0.31 11.93
N SER A 47 9.19 0.27 11.13
CA SER A 47 9.10 0.27 9.67
C SER A 47 8.53 -1.05 9.13
N GLY A 48 8.73 -1.35 7.85
CA GLY A 48 8.23 -2.58 7.22
C GLY A 48 8.74 -3.90 7.85
N LYS A 49 9.84 -3.84 8.62
CA LYS A 49 10.36 -4.94 9.44
C LYS A 49 9.97 -4.71 10.90
N ARG A 50 9.21 -5.65 11.47
CA ARG A 50 8.79 -5.65 12.87
C ARG A 50 9.37 -6.86 13.56
N ASP A 51 9.85 -6.67 14.77
CA ASP A 51 10.38 -7.76 15.60
C ASP A 51 9.21 -8.50 16.28
N ASN A 52 8.44 -9.22 15.47
CA ASN A 52 7.29 -10.01 15.88
C ASN A 52 7.12 -11.19 14.92
N GLU A 53 7.20 -12.40 15.47
CA GLU A 53 7.17 -13.64 14.70
C GLU A 53 5.80 -13.91 14.07
N GLU A 54 4.71 -13.64 14.78
CA GLU A 54 3.34 -13.82 14.29
C GLU A 54 3.04 -12.88 13.12
N TYR A 55 3.49 -11.63 13.20
CA TYR A 55 3.41 -10.66 12.12
C TYR A 55 4.24 -11.08 10.91
N THR A 56 5.43 -11.63 11.14
CA THR A 56 6.28 -12.17 10.07
C THR A 56 5.61 -13.35 9.38
N LYS A 57 4.98 -14.26 10.14
CA LYS A 57 4.20 -15.37 9.62
C LYS A 57 2.99 -14.89 8.81
N LEU A 58 2.25 -13.91 9.31
CA LEU A 58 1.13 -13.29 8.59
C LEU A 58 1.57 -12.73 7.24
N LYS A 59 2.69 -11.98 7.20
CA LYS A 59 3.25 -11.46 5.94
C LYS A 59 3.60 -12.59 4.97
N LYS A 60 4.15 -13.71 5.45
CA LYS A 60 4.46 -14.87 4.62
C LYS A 60 3.22 -15.58 4.09
N ASP A 61 2.13 -15.62 4.85
CA ASP A 61 0.85 -16.14 4.36
C ASP A 61 0.23 -15.23 3.30
N LEU A 62 0.32 -13.90 3.46
CA LEU A 62 -0.09 -12.92 2.45
C LEU A 62 0.76 -13.06 1.18
N GLU A 63 2.09 -13.15 1.33
CA GLU A 63 3.04 -13.40 0.23
C GLU A 63 2.62 -14.63 -0.59
N ARG A 64 2.38 -15.77 0.08
CA ARG A 64 1.94 -17.01 -0.59
C ARG A 64 0.61 -16.82 -1.33
N LYS A 65 -0.38 -16.16 -0.71
CA LYS A 65 -1.68 -15.90 -1.34
C LYS A 65 -1.56 -15.01 -2.58
N MET A 66 -0.74 -13.96 -2.51
CA MET A 66 -0.51 -13.04 -3.62
C MET A 66 0.25 -13.70 -4.77
N LEU A 67 1.31 -14.46 -4.46
CA LEU A 67 2.05 -15.24 -5.46
C LEU A 67 1.18 -16.30 -6.15
N ASN A 68 0.31 -16.99 -5.41
CA ASN A 68 -0.65 -17.91 -6.03
C ASN A 68 -1.57 -17.19 -7.02
N GLY A 69 -2.00 -15.97 -6.69
CA GLY A 69 -2.74 -15.10 -7.60
C GLY A 69 -1.92 -14.70 -8.82
N LEU A 70 -0.66 -14.32 -8.64
CA LEU A 70 0.28 -14.00 -9.72
C LEU A 70 0.44 -15.19 -10.67
N TYR A 71 0.77 -16.38 -10.15
CA TYR A 71 1.00 -17.57 -10.97
C TYR A 71 -0.26 -18.08 -11.67
N ARG A 72 -1.45 -17.82 -11.12
CA ARG A 72 -2.70 -18.13 -11.80
C ARG A 72 -2.92 -17.25 -13.02
N ASN A 73 -2.62 -15.95 -12.91
CA ASN A 73 -2.86 -14.98 -13.99
C ASN A 73 -1.68 -14.88 -14.97
N TYR A 74 -0.45 -15.14 -14.50
CA TYR A 74 0.80 -15.05 -15.25
C TYR A 74 1.66 -16.30 -15.00
N PRO A 75 1.28 -17.49 -15.51
CA PRO A 75 1.93 -18.76 -15.19
C PRO A 75 3.43 -18.82 -15.46
N LYS A 76 3.90 -18.05 -16.46
CA LYS A 76 5.33 -17.96 -16.85
C LYS A 76 6.23 -17.38 -15.75
N THR A 77 5.66 -16.72 -14.75
CA THR A 77 6.43 -16.16 -13.62
C THR A 77 6.75 -17.19 -12.53
N ARG A 78 6.17 -18.40 -12.61
CA ARG A 78 6.44 -19.46 -11.64
C ARG A 78 7.91 -19.90 -11.73
N GLY A 79 8.61 -19.82 -10.61
CA GLY A 79 10.04 -20.16 -10.54
C GLY A 79 10.98 -19.05 -10.99
N THR A 80 10.47 -17.88 -11.40
CA THR A 80 11.30 -16.74 -11.84
C THR A 80 11.33 -15.59 -10.84
N VAL A 81 10.59 -15.69 -9.73
CA VAL A 81 10.52 -14.66 -8.70
C VAL A 81 11.76 -14.75 -7.80
N GLU A 82 12.69 -13.79 -7.94
CA GLU A 82 13.92 -13.75 -7.15
C GLU A 82 13.73 -13.13 -5.76
N TYR A 83 12.79 -12.19 -5.61
CA TYR A 83 12.59 -11.44 -4.38
C TYR A 83 11.14 -10.99 -4.23
N VAL A 84 10.64 -11.00 -2.99
CA VAL A 84 9.32 -10.46 -2.64
C VAL A 84 9.43 -9.64 -1.37
N ASN A 85 8.77 -8.48 -1.38
CA ASN A 85 8.53 -7.66 -0.20
C ASN A 85 7.04 -7.40 -0.06
N ILE A 86 6.53 -7.49 1.16
CA ILE A 86 5.12 -7.24 1.48
C ILE A 86 5.04 -6.01 2.39
N ALA A 87 4.20 -5.05 2.01
CA ALA A 87 3.76 -3.96 2.88
C ALA A 87 2.35 -4.25 3.43
N THR A 88 2.00 -3.63 4.55
CA THR A 88 0.69 -3.73 5.19
C THR A 88 0.22 -2.34 5.60
N PRO A 89 -1.04 -2.17 6.05
CA PRO A 89 -1.52 -0.90 6.61
C PRO A 89 -0.62 -0.33 7.72
N LEU A 90 0.03 -1.17 8.53
CA LEU A 90 1.00 -0.69 9.52
C LEU A 90 2.29 -0.15 8.87
N THR A 91 2.71 -0.68 7.73
CA THR A 91 3.82 -0.09 6.96
C THR A 91 3.45 1.31 6.48
N ASN A 92 2.23 1.52 5.99
CA ASN A 92 1.75 2.84 5.59
C ASN A 92 1.71 3.79 6.79
N LYS A 93 1.21 3.33 7.95
CA LYS A 93 1.13 4.15 9.17
C LYS A 93 2.51 4.68 9.62
N TYR A 94 3.56 3.88 9.44
CA TYR A 94 4.93 4.32 9.73
C TYR A 94 5.40 5.45 8.82
N TYR A 95 5.17 5.36 7.50
CA TYR A 95 5.69 6.34 6.53
C TYR A 95 4.77 7.54 6.29
N LEU A 96 3.45 7.35 6.40
CA LEU A 96 2.42 8.35 6.09
C LEU A 96 1.69 8.88 7.32
N GLY A 97 1.91 8.31 8.51
CA GLY A 97 1.16 8.62 9.72
C GLY A 97 -0.28 8.06 9.75
N ARG A 98 -0.73 7.40 8.66
CA ARG A 98 -2.05 6.79 8.52
C ARG A 98 -1.98 5.45 7.77
N ALA A 99 -2.98 4.60 8.00
CA ALA A 99 -3.04 3.26 7.42
C ALA A 99 -3.34 3.27 5.91
N ASP A 100 -4.10 4.26 5.43
CA ASP A 100 -4.53 4.38 4.04
C ASP A 100 -3.64 5.35 3.23
N SER A 101 -3.35 5.01 1.98
CA SER A 101 -2.61 5.85 1.05
C SER A 101 -3.51 6.68 0.14
N TYR A 102 -4.76 6.29 -0.07
CA TYR A 102 -5.71 6.86 -1.04
C TYR A 102 -6.72 7.84 -0.45
N GLY A 103 -6.63 8.14 0.85
CA GLY A 103 -7.30 9.28 1.46
C GLY A 103 -8.41 8.87 2.40
N LEU A 104 -9.33 9.79 2.63
CA LEU A 104 -10.52 9.56 3.42
C LEU A 104 -11.48 8.66 2.66
N GLU A 105 -12.07 7.71 3.39
CA GLU A 105 -13.11 6.86 2.85
C GLU A 105 -14.30 7.70 2.37
N HIS A 106 -14.81 7.42 1.18
CA HIS A 106 -16.01 8.08 0.68
C HIS A 106 -17.25 7.55 1.42
N THR A 107 -17.74 8.33 2.38
CA THR A 107 -18.96 8.02 3.14
C THR A 107 -20.14 8.89 2.68
N MET A 108 -21.37 8.46 2.95
CA MET A 108 -22.57 9.27 2.67
C MET A 108 -22.53 10.64 3.38
N ALA A 109 -21.88 10.73 4.54
CA ALA A 109 -21.72 11.98 5.28
C ALA A 109 -20.91 13.04 4.51
N HIS A 110 -19.93 12.62 3.69
CA HIS A 110 -19.19 13.55 2.83
C HIS A 110 -20.12 14.23 1.82
N TYR A 111 -21.03 13.47 1.20
CA TYR A 111 -22.03 14.00 0.26
C TYR A 111 -23.16 14.78 0.95
N GLY A 112 -23.40 14.55 2.24
CA GLY A 112 -24.35 15.28 3.08
C GLY A 112 -23.90 16.68 3.52
N GLY A 113 -22.85 17.24 2.91
CA GLY A 113 -22.31 18.56 3.22
C GLY A 113 -20.95 18.57 3.91
N GLY A 114 -20.41 17.40 4.30
CA GLY A 114 -19.06 17.29 4.87
C GLY A 114 -17.94 17.77 3.94
N LEU A 115 -18.14 17.65 2.62
CA LEU A 115 -17.22 18.17 1.59
C LEU A 115 -16.97 19.69 1.70
N ASN A 116 -17.92 20.47 2.23
CA ASN A 116 -17.75 21.93 2.40
C ASN A 116 -16.59 22.30 3.34
N ASN A 117 -16.20 21.37 4.21
CA ASN A 117 -15.08 21.53 5.14
C ASN A 117 -13.74 21.09 4.53
N MET A 118 -13.75 20.45 3.35
CA MET A 118 -12.57 19.89 2.69
C MET A 118 -12.04 20.82 1.59
N ARG A 119 -11.89 22.12 1.92
CA ARG A 119 -11.42 23.16 0.99
C ARG A 119 -9.93 23.51 1.22
N PRO A 120 -9.20 23.98 0.20
CA PRO A 120 -7.79 24.37 0.36
C PRO A 120 -7.58 25.53 1.34
N LYS A 121 -8.52 26.49 1.36
CA LYS A 121 -8.38 27.71 2.15
C LYS A 121 -8.69 27.46 3.63
N THR A 122 -7.71 27.71 4.48
CA THR A 122 -7.88 27.70 5.94
C THR A 122 -8.29 29.07 6.48
N ASP A 123 -8.64 29.13 7.76
CA ASP A 123 -8.94 30.39 8.45
C ASP A 123 -7.67 31.17 8.84
N ILE A 124 -6.49 30.56 8.69
CA ILE A 124 -5.18 31.20 8.94
C ILE A 124 -4.72 31.89 7.64
N PRO A 125 -4.54 33.22 7.63
CA PRO A 125 -4.10 33.94 6.43
C PRO A 125 -2.78 33.41 5.87
N GLY A 126 -2.79 33.08 4.58
CA GLY A 126 -1.61 32.57 3.87
C GLY A 126 -1.35 31.07 4.02
N LEU A 127 -2.12 30.35 4.86
CA LEU A 127 -2.02 28.90 5.01
C LEU A 127 -3.09 28.19 4.18
N PHE A 128 -2.65 27.25 3.34
CA PHE A 128 -3.50 26.42 2.50
C PHE A 128 -3.23 24.93 2.74
N CYS A 129 -4.29 24.14 2.80
CA CYS A 129 -4.23 22.68 2.83
C CYS A 129 -4.21 22.13 1.40
N THR A 130 -3.46 21.06 1.19
CA THR A 130 -3.39 20.33 -0.10
C THR A 130 -3.40 18.83 0.15
N GLY A 131 -3.63 18.04 -0.90
CA GLY A 131 -3.69 16.58 -0.85
C GLY A 131 -4.97 16.05 -1.48
N GLN A 132 -5.07 14.73 -1.63
CA GLN A 132 -6.21 14.07 -2.29
C GLN A 132 -7.55 14.28 -1.58
N ASP A 133 -7.50 14.60 -0.28
CA ASP A 133 -8.68 14.80 0.57
C ASP A 133 -9.20 16.24 0.49
N ILE A 134 -8.53 17.12 -0.26
CA ILE A 134 -8.89 18.52 -0.45
C ILE A 134 -9.49 18.68 -1.85
N GLY A 135 -10.76 19.08 -1.91
CA GLY A 135 -11.55 19.29 -3.13
C GLY A 135 -11.80 20.76 -3.47
#